data_AF-A0A6L5YL10-F1
#
_entry.id   AF-A0A6L5YL10-F1
#
_cell.length_a   1.000
_cell.length_b   1.000
_cell.length_c   1.000
_cell.angle_alpha   90.00
_cell.angle_beta   90.00
_cell.angle_gamma   90.00
#
_symmetry.space_group_name_H-M   'P 1'
#
loop_
_entity.id
_entity.type
_entity.pdbx_description
1 polymer ?
#
loop_
_entity_poly.entity_id
_entity_poly.type
_entity_poly.pdbx_seq_one_letter_code
_entity_poly.pdbx_strand_id
1 'polypeptide(L)'
;MKTPWELLKESKTKIKTTWRIAFVSALVLGLLIHLPVMLSDIPNHDGLSSMYFDQNMITSGRWFLTVACGFSSYFTIPWVIGLIGLIWLALTAAVLTEVLELTDPVTITVVSGLLVSFPALASTFAYVFTMDGYMLALFLAVLAVLFTAKYPRGYLAGAVCLAFSMGIYQAYLPFTILLCVYKLLLYFMEEKGWKEKAKYICRYLGMGIAGGVLYYVILQILLKLQGKVLDTYQGINSMEQMGSGMGILATIKGMYVDFLAFTIHGNVLVNNIFSLVACIILVATVVFLVIRSMIRRKWWKNPAFFVIIVLLGISIPLLTNVILLISPNLTYHLLMRYQWVLYLILMTAFADRYTAEESRTDVVLQWAALCAAVVLVFDYGISDNIGYSNLEKKYEKTYAYCVRLLDRIEQTPGYYQGIPIALVGVIGYDEFPTTDITGKVTDGMIGLSGDYLIYKGADYQAFMQNYLGATLNFLDPDTVGEIYMTQEYIDMDTFPGPNATKVVDGILYVKTENCGRD
;
A
#
# COMPACT_ATOMS: atom_id res chain seq x y z
N MET A 1 5.62 -30.33 32.94
CA MET A 1 5.41 -29.97 31.51
C MET A 1 3.93 -29.61 31.35
N LYS A 2 3.59 -28.56 30.62
CA LYS A 2 2.20 -28.13 30.39
C LYS A 2 1.74 -28.63 29.02
N THR A 3 0.49 -29.04 28.90
CA THR A 3 -0.12 -29.39 27.61
C THR A 3 -0.31 -28.13 26.76
N PRO A 4 -0.44 -28.25 25.42
CA PRO A 4 -0.79 -27.11 24.56
C PRO A 4 -2.06 -26.37 25.02
N TRP A 5 -3.06 -27.10 25.54
CA TRP A 5 -4.30 -26.51 26.06
C TRP A 5 -4.10 -25.74 27.36
N GLU A 6 -3.25 -26.24 28.26
CA GLU A 6 -2.88 -25.52 29.49
C GLU A 6 -2.07 -24.26 29.18
N LEU A 7 -1.14 -24.34 28.21
CA LEU A 7 -0.41 -23.17 27.71
C LEU A 7 -1.37 -22.13 27.10
N LEU A 8 -2.40 -22.57 26.36
CA LEU A 8 -3.43 -21.67 25.82
C LEU A 8 -4.29 -21.03 26.92
N LYS A 9 -4.66 -21.78 27.95
CA LYS A 9 -5.40 -21.24 29.10
C LYS A 9 -4.59 -20.20 29.85
N GLU A 10 -3.29 -20.45 30.04
CA GLU A 10 -2.39 -19.49 30.68
C GLU A 10 -2.03 -18.30 29.79
N SER A 11 -1.93 -18.48 28.48
CA SER A 11 -1.68 -17.36 27.57
C SER A 11 -2.88 -16.42 27.53
N LYS A 12 -4.11 -16.96 27.60
CA LYS A 12 -5.32 -16.14 27.73
C LYS A 12 -5.21 -15.16 28.91
N THR A 13 -4.76 -15.58 30.09
CA THR A 13 -4.66 -14.65 31.24
C THR A 13 -3.62 -13.54 31.06
N LYS A 14 -2.69 -13.70 30.10
CA LYS A 14 -1.65 -12.69 29.78
C LYS A 14 -2.04 -11.73 28.66
N ILE A 15 -3.07 -12.03 27.86
CA ILE A 15 -3.53 -11.18 26.76
C ILE A 15 -4.55 -10.17 27.30
N LYS A 16 -4.21 -8.88 27.20
CA LYS A 16 -5.11 -7.78 27.62
C LYS A 16 -6.42 -7.79 26.83
N THR A 17 -7.51 -7.41 27.49
CA THR A 17 -8.83 -7.29 26.84
C THR A 17 -8.81 -6.31 25.66
N THR A 18 -8.10 -5.18 25.80
CA THR A 18 -7.93 -4.18 24.73
C THR A 18 -7.28 -4.78 23.46
N TRP A 19 -6.27 -5.64 23.63
CA TRP A 19 -5.62 -6.32 22.50
C TRP A 19 -6.57 -7.30 21.80
N ARG A 20 -7.41 -8.00 22.57
CA ARG A 20 -8.41 -8.92 21.99
C ARG A 20 -9.47 -8.16 21.20
N ILE A 21 -9.95 -7.04 21.73
CA ILE A 21 -10.91 -6.18 21.05
C ILE A 21 -10.30 -5.69 19.74
N ALA A 22 -9.09 -5.12 19.77
CA ALA A 22 -8.40 -4.65 18.57
C ALA A 22 -8.25 -5.76 17.51
N PHE A 23 -7.77 -6.93 17.94
CA PHE A 23 -7.55 -8.08 17.05
C PHE A 23 -8.87 -8.57 16.43
N VAL A 24 -9.90 -8.81 17.25
CA VAL A 24 -11.18 -9.33 16.76
C VAL A 24 -11.89 -8.30 15.90
N SER A 25 -11.90 -7.02 16.29
CA SER A 25 -12.51 -5.95 15.51
C SER A 25 -11.84 -5.79 14.16
N ALA A 26 -10.50 -5.75 14.09
CA ALA A 26 -9.76 -5.70 12.82
C ALA A 26 -10.05 -6.93 11.94
N LEU A 27 -10.02 -8.14 12.50
CA LEU A 27 -10.25 -9.36 11.73
C LEU A 27 -11.68 -9.45 11.19
N VAL A 28 -12.68 -9.15 12.03
CA VAL A 28 -14.09 -9.21 11.64
C VAL A 28 -14.42 -8.12 10.63
N LEU A 29 -14.05 -6.86 10.89
CA LEU A 29 -14.31 -5.77 9.96
C LEU A 29 -13.54 -5.96 8.65
N GLY A 30 -12.29 -6.39 8.71
CA GLY A 30 -11.48 -6.69 7.53
C GLY A 30 -12.10 -7.80 6.68
N LEU A 31 -12.56 -8.90 7.30
CA LEU A 31 -13.28 -9.94 6.58
C LEU A 31 -14.58 -9.39 5.98
N LEU A 32 -15.38 -8.63 6.72
CA LEU A 32 -16.63 -8.06 6.18
C LEU A 32 -16.40 -7.16 4.96
N ILE A 33 -15.29 -6.42 4.91
CA ILE A 33 -14.97 -5.50 3.81
C ILE A 33 -14.33 -6.25 2.62
N HIS A 34 -13.43 -7.20 2.88
CA HIS A 34 -12.55 -7.79 1.87
C HIS A 34 -12.94 -9.20 1.43
N LEU A 35 -13.90 -9.86 2.10
CA LEU A 35 -14.31 -11.20 1.74
C LEU A 35 -14.66 -11.35 0.24
N PRO A 36 -15.34 -10.40 -0.43
CA PRO A 36 -15.66 -10.54 -1.86
C PRO A 36 -14.42 -10.78 -2.75
N VAL A 37 -13.33 -10.02 -2.56
CA VAL A 37 -12.10 -10.21 -3.35
C VAL A 37 -11.29 -11.42 -2.89
N MET A 38 -11.44 -11.86 -1.63
CA MET A 38 -10.75 -13.05 -1.11
C MET A 38 -11.34 -14.36 -1.62
N LEU A 39 -12.61 -14.36 -2.06
CA LEU A 39 -13.30 -15.56 -2.54
C LEU A 39 -13.07 -15.84 -4.03
N SER A 40 -12.59 -14.86 -4.80
CA SER A 40 -12.41 -14.97 -6.24
C SER A 40 -10.94 -14.80 -6.61
N ASP A 41 -10.43 -15.67 -7.48
CA ASP A 41 -9.08 -15.53 -8.04
C ASP A 41 -9.09 -14.57 -9.23
N ILE A 42 -9.11 -13.27 -8.91
CA ILE A 42 -9.17 -12.20 -9.90
C ILE A 42 -7.83 -11.45 -9.87
N PRO A 43 -6.98 -11.63 -10.89
CA PRO A 43 -5.69 -10.99 -10.94
C PRO A 43 -5.85 -9.50 -11.28
N ASN A 44 -4.89 -8.68 -10.85
CA ASN A 44 -4.57 -7.46 -11.58
C ASN A 44 -3.57 -7.76 -12.70
N HIS A 45 -3.09 -6.73 -13.39
CA HIS A 45 -2.13 -6.89 -14.49
C HIS A 45 -0.85 -7.65 -14.08
N ASP A 46 -0.23 -7.31 -12.95
CA ASP A 46 0.96 -8.02 -12.45
C ASP A 46 0.61 -9.45 -11.98
N GLY A 47 -0.61 -9.63 -11.45
CA GLY A 47 -1.17 -10.91 -11.02
C GLY A 47 -1.26 -11.93 -12.14
N LEU A 48 -1.46 -11.48 -13.40
CA LEU A 48 -1.55 -12.38 -14.56
C LEU A 48 -0.32 -13.27 -14.72
N SER A 49 0.86 -12.70 -14.47
CA SER A 49 2.15 -13.42 -14.53
C SER A 49 2.61 -13.95 -13.16
N SER A 50 1.90 -13.59 -12.09
CA SER A 50 2.25 -13.94 -10.70
C SER A 50 1.42 -15.09 -10.14
N MET A 51 0.83 -15.93 -10.99
CA MET A 51 0.13 -17.15 -10.55
C MET A 51 1.01 -18.03 -9.66
N TYR A 52 2.28 -18.16 -10.02
CA TYR A 52 3.36 -18.59 -9.14
C TYR A 52 4.43 -17.52 -9.12
N PHE A 53 4.79 -17.05 -7.94
CA PHE A 53 5.88 -16.10 -7.76
C PHE A 53 6.67 -16.40 -6.49
N ASP A 54 7.96 -16.70 -6.64
CA ASP A 54 8.88 -17.02 -5.54
C ASP A 54 9.24 -15.79 -4.66
N GLN A 55 8.73 -14.62 -5.03
CA GLN A 55 8.89 -13.35 -4.32
C GLN A 55 10.36 -12.92 -4.18
N ASN A 56 11.26 -13.46 -5.02
CA ASN A 56 12.68 -13.16 -4.97
C ASN A 56 12.98 -11.77 -5.55
N MET A 57 12.70 -10.77 -4.73
CA MET A 57 12.76 -9.35 -5.10
C MET A 57 14.00 -8.65 -4.55
N ILE A 58 15.11 -9.39 -4.39
CA ILE A 58 16.38 -8.84 -3.86
C ILE A 58 16.90 -7.66 -4.69
N THR A 59 16.73 -7.68 -6.02
CA THR A 59 17.14 -6.60 -6.93
C THR A 59 16.33 -5.32 -6.70
N SER A 60 15.15 -5.42 -6.09
CA SER A 60 14.34 -4.27 -5.62
C SER A 60 14.62 -3.87 -4.16
N GLY A 61 15.63 -4.47 -3.51
CA GLY A 61 15.98 -4.25 -2.11
C GLY A 61 15.18 -5.09 -1.10
N ARG A 62 14.27 -5.95 -1.57
CA ARG A 62 13.32 -6.71 -0.72
C ARG A 62 13.83 -8.12 -0.42
N TRP A 63 14.96 -8.19 0.29
CA TRP A 63 15.68 -9.43 0.56
C TRP A 63 14.97 -10.43 1.50
N PHE A 64 13.92 -10.02 2.22
CA PHE A 64 13.16 -10.86 3.14
C PHE A 64 11.75 -11.21 2.64
N LEU A 65 11.33 -10.69 1.48
CA LEU A 65 9.96 -10.88 0.97
C LEU A 65 9.63 -12.36 0.70
N THR A 66 10.55 -13.12 0.07
CA THR A 66 10.40 -14.57 -0.13
C THR A 66 10.11 -15.33 1.16
N VAL A 67 10.79 -14.98 2.25
CA VAL A 67 10.57 -15.64 3.55
C VAL A 67 9.24 -15.20 4.16
N ALA A 68 8.90 -13.93 4.03
CA ALA A 68 7.66 -13.35 4.55
C ALA A 68 6.41 -13.95 3.88
N CYS A 69 6.40 -14.09 2.55
CA CYS A 69 5.28 -14.72 1.83
C CYS A 69 5.32 -16.25 1.92
N GLY A 70 6.47 -16.84 2.28
CA GLY A 70 6.62 -18.29 2.46
C GLY A 70 5.77 -18.88 3.60
N PHE A 71 5.20 -18.05 4.48
CA PHE A 71 4.24 -18.50 5.51
C PHE A 71 2.88 -18.90 4.91
N SER A 72 2.52 -18.34 3.75
CA SER A 72 1.28 -18.67 3.05
C SER A 72 1.57 -19.60 1.86
N SER A 73 1.90 -19.03 0.70
CA SER A 73 2.04 -19.71 -0.58
C SER A 73 2.76 -18.82 -1.59
N TYR A 74 3.60 -19.43 -2.43
CA TYR A 74 4.12 -18.79 -3.64
C TYR A 74 3.14 -18.86 -4.82
N PHE A 75 2.10 -19.69 -4.70
CA PHE A 75 0.94 -19.63 -5.59
C PHE A 75 -0.07 -18.60 -5.10
N THR A 76 -0.67 -17.88 -6.02
CA THR A 76 -1.74 -16.93 -5.73
C THR A 76 -2.99 -17.67 -5.26
N ILE A 77 -3.26 -17.60 -3.95
CA ILE A 77 -4.43 -18.21 -3.30
C ILE A 77 -5.10 -17.12 -2.46
N PRO A 78 -6.01 -16.31 -3.06
CA PRO A 78 -6.51 -15.09 -2.43
C PRO A 78 -7.09 -15.29 -1.03
N TRP A 79 -7.82 -16.38 -0.81
CA TRP A 79 -8.39 -16.71 0.49
C TRP A 79 -7.33 -16.90 1.59
N VAL A 80 -6.31 -17.72 1.32
CA VAL A 80 -5.28 -18.07 2.31
C VAL A 80 -4.36 -16.88 2.55
N ILE A 81 -3.88 -16.25 1.47
CA ILE A 81 -2.98 -15.09 1.56
C ILE A 81 -3.71 -13.92 2.22
N GLY A 82 -4.95 -13.64 1.80
CA GLY A 82 -5.79 -12.60 2.39
C GLY A 82 -6.05 -12.83 3.87
N LEU A 83 -6.38 -14.06 4.29
CA LEU A 83 -6.63 -14.39 5.69
C LEU A 83 -5.38 -14.22 6.56
N ILE A 84 -4.22 -14.70 6.10
CA ILE A 84 -2.95 -14.52 6.81
C ILE A 84 -2.57 -13.03 6.87
N GLY A 85 -2.75 -12.29 5.77
CA GLY A 85 -2.57 -10.85 5.72
C GLY A 85 -3.45 -10.12 6.74
N LEU A 86 -4.74 -10.46 6.84
CA LEU A 86 -5.65 -9.90 7.84
C LEU A 86 -5.28 -10.29 9.28
N ILE A 87 -4.71 -11.48 9.51
CA ILE A 87 -4.17 -11.84 10.82
C ILE A 87 -2.99 -10.95 11.20
N TRP A 88 -2.05 -10.69 10.28
CA TRP A 88 -0.95 -9.75 10.53
C TRP A 88 -1.46 -8.33 10.78
N LEU A 89 -2.49 -7.91 10.05
CA LEU A 89 -3.10 -6.60 10.24
C LEU A 89 -3.88 -6.49 11.57
N ALA A 90 -4.55 -7.56 12.00
CA ALA A 90 -5.21 -7.64 13.30
C ALA A 90 -4.19 -7.64 14.47
N LEU A 91 -3.05 -8.29 14.30
CA LEU A 91 -1.92 -8.18 15.24
C LEU A 91 -1.36 -6.75 15.25
N THR A 92 -1.28 -6.11 14.09
CA THR A 92 -0.88 -4.70 13.96
C THR A 92 -1.84 -3.80 14.74
N ALA A 93 -3.15 -4.01 14.65
CA ALA A 93 -4.15 -3.25 15.40
C ALA A 93 -3.97 -3.40 16.93
N ALA A 94 -3.66 -4.61 17.40
CA ALA A 94 -3.37 -4.86 18.82
C ALA A 94 -2.08 -4.16 19.29
N VAL A 95 -1.00 -4.21 18.49
CA VAL A 95 0.25 -3.49 18.79
C VAL A 95 0.02 -1.98 18.76
N LEU A 96 -0.75 -1.48 17.79
CA LEU A 96 -1.06 -0.06 17.64
C LEU A 96 -1.87 0.45 18.83
N THR A 97 -2.83 -0.34 19.31
CA THR A 97 -3.59 -0.07 20.54
C THR A 97 -2.67 0.07 21.76
N GLU A 98 -1.64 -0.79 21.88
CA GLU A 98 -0.63 -0.66 22.96
C GLU A 98 0.27 0.56 22.76
N VAL A 99 0.71 0.87 21.54
CA VAL A 99 1.56 2.04 21.23
C VAL A 99 0.83 3.34 21.55
N LEU A 100 -0.43 3.44 21.16
CA LEU A 100 -1.30 4.60 21.35
C LEU A 100 -1.91 4.65 22.76
N GLU A 101 -1.73 3.59 23.56
CA GLU A 101 -2.25 3.45 24.92
C GLU A 101 -3.78 3.60 24.99
N LEU A 102 -4.49 3.04 24.01
CA LEU A 102 -5.96 3.11 23.95
C LEU A 102 -6.59 2.17 24.98
N THR A 103 -7.62 2.66 25.68
CA THR A 103 -8.35 1.92 26.70
C THR A 103 -9.81 1.72 26.37
N ASP A 104 -10.44 2.65 25.65
CA ASP A 104 -11.86 2.61 25.32
C ASP A 104 -12.17 1.56 24.23
N PRO A 105 -13.03 0.56 24.48
CA PRO A 105 -13.37 -0.48 23.52
C PRO A 105 -13.95 0.03 22.19
N VAL A 106 -14.71 1.13 22.22
CA VAL A 106 -15.36 1.67 21.02
C VAL A 106 -14.32 2.34 20.14
N THR A 107 -13.47 3.19 20.73
CA THR A 107 -12.33 3.81 20.06
C THR A 107 -11.38 2.77 19.48
N ILE A 108 -11.05 1.72 20.24
CA ILE A 108 -10.21 0.60 19.74
C ILE A 108 -10.85 -0.06 18.52
N THR A 109 -12.17 -0.31 18.55
CA THR A 109 -12.89 -0.93 17.44
C THR A 109 -12.88 -0.04 16.20
N VAL A 110 -13.12 1.26 16.35
CA VAL A 110 -13.13 2.22 15.25
C VAL A 110 -11.73 2.45 14.68
N VAL A 111 -10.70 2.55 15.51
CA VAL A 111 -9.29 2.62 15.05
C VAL A 111 -8.88 1.36 14.29
N SER A 112 -9.32 0.19 14.77
CA SER A 112 -9.12 -1.08 14.06
C SER A 112 -9.86 -1.09 12.73
N GLY A 113 -11.08 -0.55 12.69
CA GLY A 113 -11.86 -0.35 11.47
C GLY A 113 -11.14 0.54 10.46
N LEU A 114 -10.64 1.70 10.89
CA LEU A 114 -9.92 2.63 10.01
C LEU A 114 -8.68 1.98 9.41
N LEU A 115 -7.94 1.21 10.20
CA LEU A 115 -6.78 0.45 9.72
C LEU A 115 -7.18 -0.51 8.60
N VAL A 116 -8.22 -1.31 8.80
CA VAL A 116 -8.62 -2.33 7.82
C VAL A 116 -9.50 -1.82 6.68
N SER A 117 -10.09 -0.64 6.78
CA SER A 117 -10.96 -0.12 5.71
C SER A 117 -10.26 0.83 4.75
N PHE A 118 -9.05 1.29 5.06
CA PHE A 118 -8.41 2.35 4.26
C PHE A 118 -8.09 1.90 2.82
N PRO A 119 -8.41 2.70 1.77
CA PRO A 119 -8.38 2.20 0.38
C PRO A 119 -7.03 1.71 -0.17
N ALA A 120 -5.92 2.10 0.46
CA ALA A 120 -4.61 1.53 0.13
C ALA A 120 -4.53 0.02 0.42
N LEU A 121 -5.33 -0.50 1.37
CA LEU A 121 -5.42 -1.94 1.60
C LEU A 121 -6.12 -2.64 0.44
N ALA A 122 -7.17 -2.06 -0.14
CA ALA A 122 -7.82 -2.61 -1.33
C ALA A 122 -6.89 -2.66 -2.54
N SER A 123 -6.09 -1.61 -2.77
CA SER A 123 -5.02 -1.69 -3.77
C SER A 123 -4.04 -2.81 -3.42
N THR A 124 -3.72 -3.06 -2.15
CA THR A 124 -2.85 -4.18 -1.77
C THR A 124 -3.51 -5.54 -2.04
N PHE A 125 -4.82 -5.67 -1.82
CA PHE A 125 -5.59 -6.85 -2.23
C PHE A 125 -5.61 -7.08 -3.74
N ALA A 126 -5.56 -6.03 -4.56
CA ALA A 126 -5.40 -6.20 -6.02
C ALA A 126 -4.06 -6.89 -6.37
N TYR A 127 -3.04 -6.77 -5.51
CA TYR A 127 -1.76 -7.46 -5.58
C TYR A 127 -1.70 -8.62 -4.55
N VAL A 128 -2.77 -9.41 -4.45
CA VAL A 128 -2.95 -10.39 -3.37
C VAL A 128 -1.77 -11.36 -3.24
N PHE A 129 -1.09 -11.70 -4.33
CA PHE A 129 0.06 -12.61 -4.39
C PHE A 129 1.24 -12.23 -3.47
N THR A 130 1.33 -10.98 -3.00
CA THR A 130 2.38 -10.50 -2.08
C THR A 130 1.82 -9.84 -0.80
N MET A 131 0.50 -9.88 -0.61
CA MET A 131 -0.20 -9.05 0.38
C MET A 131 0.12 -9.44 1.83
N ASP A 132 0.24 -10.73 2.13
CA ASP A 132 0.57 -11.22 3.47
C ASP A 132 1.97 -10.80 3.93
N GLY A 133 2.95 -10.87 3.04
CA GLY A 133 4.30 -10.36 3.27
C GLY A 133 4.27 -8.88 3.62
N TYR A 134 3.53 -8.07 2.85
CA TYR A 134 3.40 -6.65 3.14
C TYR A 134 2.72 -6.39 4.49
N MET A 135 1.66 -7.14 4.85
CA MET A 135 1.03 -6.97 6.16
C MET A 135 1.96 -7.39 7.31
N LEU A 136 2.82 -8.39 7.12
CA LEU A 136 3.89 -8.72 8.07
C LEU A 136 4.90 -7.58 8.19
N ALA A 137 5.27 -6.95 7.08
CA ALA A 137 6.18 -5.79 7.07
C ALA A 137 5.60 -4.62 7.89
N LEU A 138 4.31 -4.34 7.73
CA LEU A 138 3.61 -3.33 8.52
C LEU A 138 3.57 -3.71 10.01
N PHE A 139 3.27 -4.96 10.33
CA PHE A 139 3.30 -5.46 11.72
C PHE A 139 4.67 -5.22 12.36
N LEU A 140 5.75 -5.57 11.66
CA LEU A 140 7.12 -5.35 12.12
C LEU A 140 7.46 -3.85 12.27
N ALA A 141 6.96 -2.99 11.38
CA ALA A 141 7.12 -1.54 11.46
C ALA A 141 6.49 -0.97 12.75
N VAL A 142 5.26 -1.36 13.09
CA VAL A 142 4.61 -0.90 14.33
C VAL A 142 5.25 -1.53 15.57
N LEU A 143 5.66 -2.80 15.48
CA LEU A 143 6.35 -3.51 16.56
C LEU A 143 7.69 -2.85 16.90
N ALA A 144 8.41 -2.31 15.90
CA ALA A 144 9.64 -1.56 16.10
C ALA A 144 9.44 -0.36 17.02
N VAL A 145 8.34 0.38 16.82
CA VAL A 145 7.95 1.51 17.67
C VAL A 145 7.59 1.03 19.07
N LEU A 146 6.81 -0.05 19.20
CA LEU A 146 6.41 -0.59 20.50
C LEU A 146 7.61 -1.00 21.35
N PHE A 147 8.55 -1.78 20.80
CA PHE A 147 9.73 -2.21 21.56
C PHE A 147 10.56 -1.02 22.01
N THR A 148 10.77 -0.04 21.12
CA THR A 148 11.51 1.19 21.43
C THR A 148 10.83 2.00 22.53
N ALA A 149 9.51 2.08 22.52
CA ALA A 149 8.73 2.81 23.52
C ALA A 149 8.77 2.11 24.90
N LYS A 150 8.61 0.79 24.93
CA LYS A 150 8.30 0.02 26.14
C LYS A 150 9.54 -0.43 26.92
N TYR A 151 10.65 -0.72 26.24
CA TYR A 151 11.82 -1.32 26.88
C TYR A 151 13.05 -0.40 26.82
N PRO A 152 13.86 -0.28 27.90
CA PRO A 152 15.03 0.62 27.92
C PRO A 152 16.07 0.38 26.83
N ARG A 153 16.28 -0.88 26.43
CA ARG A 153 17.13 -1.33 25.30
C ARG A 153 16.31 -1.83 24.11
N GLY A 154 15.00 -1.57 24.12
CA GLY A 154 14.09 -2.04 23.07
C GLY A 154 14.37 -1.43 21.71
N TYR A 155 15.13 -0.34 21.62
CA TYR A 155 15.59 0.24 20.37
C TYR A 155 16.43 -0.74 19.52
N LEU A 156 17.13 -1.71 20.14
CA LEU A 156 17.87 -2.76 19.42
C LEU A 156 16.92 -3.78 18.77
N ALA A 157 15.96 -4.30 19.54
CA ALA A 157 14.93 -5.18 19.02
C ALA A 157 14.08 -4.45 17.96
N GLY A 158 13.78 -3.18 18.19
CA GLY A 158 13.07 -2.34 17.24
C GLY A 158 13.86 -2.11 15.96
N ALA A 159 15.19 -1.95 16.03
CA ALA A 159 16.05 -1.82 14.86
C ALA A 159 16.02 -3.09 14.00
N VAL A 160 16.03 -4.27 14.63
CA VAL A 160 15.86 -5.55 13.92
C VAL A 160 14.49 -5.62 13.25
N CYS A 161 13.40 -5.30 13.96
CA CYS A 161 12.06 -5.27 13.38
C CYS A 161 11.97 -4.30 12.19
N LEU A 162 12.53 -3.09 12.31
CA LEU A 162 12.54 -2.12 11.22
C LEU A 162 13.36 -2.60 10.03
N ALA A 163 14.52 -3.20 10.26
CA ALA A 163 15.37 -3.73 9.19
C ALA A 163 14.66 -4.82 8.38
N PHE A 164 13.97 -5.74 9.06
CA PHE A 164 13.18 -6.79 8.43
C PHE A 164 11.92 -6.23 7.76
N SER A 165 11.25 -5.25 8.37
CA SER A 165 10.13 -4.54 7.74
C SER A 165 10.56 -3.93 6.39
N MET A 166 11.67 -3.19 6.37
CA MET A 166 12.23 -2.63 5.13
C MET A 166 12.73 -3.71 4.16
N GLY A 167 13.28 -4.81 4.68
CA GLY A 167 13.70 -5.97 3.89
C GLY A 167 12.54 -6.71 3.22
N ILE A 168 11.31 -6.52 3.69
CA ILE A 168 10.10 -7.00 3.02
C ILE A 168 9.55 -5.90 2.12
N TYR A 169 9.27 -4.73 2.70
CA TYR A 169 8.69 -3.61 1.96
C TYR A 169 9.03 -2.25 2.58
N GLN A 170 9.86 -1.48 1.87
CA GLN A 170 10.40 -0.20 2.34
C GLN A 170 9.33 0.87 2.57
N ALA A 171 8.18 0.79 1.88
CA ALA A 171 7.12 1.79 1.93
C ALA A 171 6.47 1.97 3.32
N TYR A 172 6.70 1.05 4.27
CA TYR A 172 6.24 1.21 5.66
C TYR A 172 7.18 2.01 6.57
N LEU A 173 8.34 2.47 6.06
CA LEU A 173 9.23 3.37 6.80
C LEU A 173 8.53 4.70 7.21
N PRO A 174 7.82 5.42 6.32
CA PRO A 174 7.00 6.57 6.70
C PRO A 174 6.02 6.28 7.84
N PHE A 175 5.36 5.10 7.82
CA PHE A 175 4.43 4.66 8.86
C PHE A 175 5.11 4.62 10.24
N THR A 176 6.30 4.01 10.28
CA THR A 176 7.14 3.93 11.50
C THR A 176 7.53 5.32 11.99
N ILE A 177 8.03 6.17 11.09
CA ILE A 177 8.51 7.52 11.42
C ILE A 177 7.38 8.39 11.99
N LEU A 178 6.21 8.39 11.37
CA LEU A 178 5.06 9.17 11.83
C LEU A 178 4.60 8.73 13.23
N LEU A 179 4.60 7.42 13.50
CA LEU A 179 4.32 6.91 14.85
C LEU A 179 5.40 7.30 15.87
N CYS A 180 6.67 7.28 15.49
CA CYS A 180 7.76 7.74 16.35
C CYS A 180 7.59 9.22 16.70
N VAL A 181 7.29 10.05 15.69
CA VAL A 181 7.03 11.48 15.88
C VAL A 181 5.85 11.69 16.82
N TYR A 182 4.74 10.98 16.62
CA TYR A 182 3.60 11.04 17.53
C TYR A 182 3.96 10.71 18.99
N LYS A 183 4.71 9.62 19.23
CA LYS A 183 5.17 9.27 20.59
C LYS A 183 6.12 10.30 21.19
N LEU A 184 7.05 10.81 20.38
CA LEU A 184 7.94 11.88 20.81
C LEU A 184 7.15 13.12 21.21
N LEU A 185 6.15 13.54 20.42
CA LEU A 185 5.31 14.69 20.72
C LEU A 185 4.55 14.53 22.03
N LEU A 186 3.88 13.39 22.23
CA LEU A 186 3.21 13.09 23.50
C LEU A 186 4.18 13.16 24.68
N TYR A 187 5.38 12.61 24.54
CA TYR A 187 6.41 12.66 25.57
C TYR A 187 6.94 14.08 25.83
N PHE A 188 7.01 14.93 24.79
CA PHE A 188 7.39 16.33 24.92
C PHE A 188 6.33 17.16 25.65
N MET A 189 5.06 16.77 25.57
CA MET A 189 3.94 17.40 26.27
C MET A 189 3.90 17.06 27.77
N GLU A 190 4.65 16.05 28.22
CA GLU A 190 4.81 15.72 29.64
C GLU A 190 5.82 16.63 30.35
N GLU A 191 5.61 16.87 31.65
CA GLU A 191 6.49 17.64 32.52
C GLU A 191 7.73 16.82 32.93
N LYS A 192 8.64 16.60 31.98
CA LYS A 192 9.90 15.88 32.17
C LYS A 192 11.11 16.75 31.89
N GLY A 193 12.21 16.45 32.58
CA GLY A 193 13.49 17.15 32.40
C GLY A 193 14.09 16.96 31.01
N TRP A 194 14.82 17.96 30.52
CA TRP A 194 15.43 17.95 29.18
C TRP A 194 16.32 16.73 28.92
N LYS A 195 17.08 16.27 29.91
CA LYS A 195 17.96 15.08 29.80
C LYS A 195 17.17 13.81 29.48
N GLU A 196 15.98 13.64 30.06
CA GLU A 196 15.12 12.49 29.80
C GLU A 196 14.51 12.56 28.40
N LYS A 197 14.05 13.75 27.99
CA LYS A 197 13.53 14.00 26.62
C LYS A 197 14.60 13.73 25.57
N ALA A 198 15.82 14.23 25.76
CA ALA A 198 16.95 13.97 24.87
C ALA A 198 17.28 12.46 24.79
N LYS A 199 17.35 11.77 25.93
CA LYS A 199 17.59 10.31 25.97
C LYS A 199 16.48 9.55 25.25
N TYR A 200 15.23 9.99 25.37
CA TYR A 200 14.10 9.38 24.69
C TYR A 200 14.19 9.57 23.17
N ILE A 201 14.53 10.76 22.69
CA ILE A 201 14.82 11.02 21.26
C ILE A 201 15.94 10.12 20.75
N CYS A 202 17.06 10.03 21.47
CA CYS A 202 18.20 9.20 21.08
C CYS A 202 17.83 7.72 20.93
N ARG A 203 16.85 7.20 21.69
CA ARG A 203 16.37 5.82 21.53
C ARG A 203 15.66 5.62 20.18
N TYR A 204 14.79 6.55 19.79
CA TYR A 204 14.08 6.47 18.51
C TYR A 204 15.01 6.69 17.32
N LEU A 205 15.92 7.68 17.41
CA LEU A 205 16.95 7.89 16.40
C LEU A 205 17.88 6.67 16.31
N GLY A 206 18.28 6.11 17.45
CA GLY A 206 19.09 4.89 17.51
C GLY A 206 18.42 3.70 16.85
N MET A 207 17.11 3.50 17.08
CA MET A 207 16.33 2.46 16.41
C MET A 207 16.30 2.67 14.88
N GLY A 208 16.01 3.89 14.42
CA GLY A 208 15.93 4.22 12.99
C GLY A 208 17.27 4.04 12.27
N ILE A 209 18.35 4.61 12.82
CA ILE A 209 19.69 4.52 12.25
C ILE A 209 20.18 3.07 12.26
N ALA A 210 20.10 2.38 13.41
CA ALA A 210 20.57 1.00 13.48
C ALA A 210 19.74 0.07 12.57
N GLY A 211 18.43 0.28 12.47
CA GLY A 211 17.57 -0.49 11.57
C GLY A 211 17.87 -0.26 10.10
N GLY A 212 18.03 1.00 9.69
CA GLY A 212 18.40 1.35 8.31
C GLY A 212 19.79 0.83 7.91
N VAL A 213 20.78 0.96 8.80
CA VAL A 213 22.13 0.41 8.59
C VAL A 213 22.07 -1.12 8.49
N LEU A 214 21.36 -1.78 9.40
CA LEU A 214 21.23 -3.24 9.38
C LEU A 214 20.56 -3.74 8.09
N TYR A 215 19.47 -3.09 7.67
CA TYR A 215 18.81 -3.37 6.38
C TYR A 215 19.80 -3.28 5.23
N TYR A 216 20.54 -2.18 5.13
CA TYR A 216 21.46 -1.94 4.01
C TYR A 216 22.64 -2.91 4.03
N VAL A 217 23.20 -3.21 5.20
CA VAL A 217 24.30 -4.19 5.34
C VAL A 217 23.86 -5.58 4.90
N ILE A 218 22.68 -6.05 5.33
CA ILE A 218 22.14 -7.35 4.92
C ILE A 218 21.92 -7.38 3.39
N LEU A 219 21.30 -6.33 2.84
CA LEU A 219 21.07 -6.19 1.41
C LEU A 219 22.38 -6.30 0.62
N GLN A 220 23.42 -5.55 1.01
CA GLN A 220 24.72 -5.55 0.33
C GLN A 220 25.43 -6.90 0.43
N ILE A 221 25.33 -7.59 1.56
CA ILE A 221 25.87 -8.95 1.72
C ILE A 221 25.15 -9.91 0.76
N LEU A 222 23.82 -9.89 0.72
CA LEU A 222 23.04 -10.81 -0.10
C LEU A 222 23.20 -10.54 -1.60
N LEU A 223 23.29 -9.27 -2.02
CA LEU A 223 23.58 -8.90 -3.41
C LEU A 223 24.94 -9.48 -3.86
N LYS A 224 25.99 -9.33 -3.04
CA LYS A 224 27.31 -9.90 -3.30
C LYS A 224 27.30 -11.42 -3.35
N LEU A 225 26.60 -12.07 -2.41
CA LEU A 225 26.49 -13.54 -2.37
C LEU A 225 25.73 -14.11 -3.57
N GLN A 226 24.75 -13.39 -4.11
CA GLN A 226 23.96 -13.81 -5.26
C GLN A 226 24.52 -13.34 -6.61
N GLY A 227 25.59 -12.53 -6.63
CA GLY A 227 26.13 -11.94 -7.85
C GLY A 227 25.16 -11.01 -8.56
N LYS A 228 24.26 -10.35 -7.81
CA LYS A 228 23.22 -9.45 -8.32
C LYS A 228 23.53 -8.00 -7.97
N VAL A 229 22.96 -7.07 -8.73
CA VAL A 229 22.98 -5.61 -8.45
C VAL A 229 21.56 -5.09 -8.30
N LEU A 230 21.41 -3.90 -7.71
CA LEU A 230 20.12 -3.24 -7.61
C LEU A 230 19.62 -2.85 -9.00
N ASP A 231 18.34 -3.10 -9.26
CA ASP A 231 17.70 -2.79 -10.53
C ASP A 231 17.36 -1.29 -10.63
N THR A 232 17.04 -0.84 -11.83
CA THR A 232 16.40 0.43 -12.14
C THR A 232 14.94 0.47 -11.68
N TYR A 233 14.33 -0.68 -11.36
CA TYR A 233 12.94 -0.76 -10.91
C TYR A 233 12.65 0.21 -9.77
N GLN A 234 11.67 1.10 -9.99
CA GLN A 234 11.25 2.11 -9.02
C GLN A 234 12.41 2.96 -8.48
N GLY A 235 13.51 3.10 -9.25
CA GLY A 235 14.68 3.92 -8.94
C GLY A 235 15.54 3.43 -7.77
N ILE A 236 15.43 2.16 -7.35
CA ILE A 236 16.15 1.66 -6.17
C ILE A 236 17.68 1.69 -6.33
N ASN A 237 18.21 1.57 -7.54
CA ASN A 237 19.64 1.75 -7.86
C ASN A 237 20.16 3.16 -7.49
N SER A 238 19.30 4.18 -7.44
CA SER A 238 19.69 5.53 -7.04
C SER A 238 20.00 5.66 -5.54
N MET A 239 19.68 4.63 -4.74
CA MET A 239 20.04 4.56 -3.32
C MET A 239 21.57 4.55 -3.12
N GLU A 240 22.34 4.01 -4.07
CA GLU A 240 23.81 4.07 -4.07
C GLU A 240 24.35 5.44 -4.49
N GLN A 241 23.49 6.24 -5.13
CA GLN A 241 23.79 7.53 -5.73
C GLN A 241 23.22 8.72 -4.94
N MET A 242 23.00 8.58 -3.62
CA MET A 242 22.50 9.66 -2.74
C MET A 242 23.22 11.00 -3.04
N GLY A 243 22.64 11.84 -3.92
CA GLY A 243 23.21 13.12 -4.33
C GLY A 243 23.44 13.40 -5.83
N SER A 244 23.28 12.45 -6.77
CA SER A 244 23.61 12.72 -8.19
C SER A 244 22.45 12.75 -9.20
N GLY A 245 21.23 12.34 -8.84
CA GLY A 245 20.12 12.16 -9.81
C GLY A 245 19.13 13.32 -9.97
N MET A 246 19.00 14.18 -8.96
CA MET A 246 18.25 15.44 -8.92
C MET A 246 18.77 16.16 -7.67
N GLY A 247 19.02 17.47 -7.71
CA GLY A 247 19.50 18.17 -6.53
C GLY A 247 18.56 17.96 -5.33
N ILE A 248 19.10 17.79 -4.11
CA ILE A 248 18.32 17.53 -2.87
C ILE A 248 17.13 18.50 -2.73
N LEU A 249 17.31 19.76 -3.15
CA LEU A 249 16.27 20.78 -3.15
C LEU A 249 15.08 20.44 -4.06
N ALA A 250 15.34 19.88 -5.24
CA ALA A 250 14.30 19.44 -6.18
C ALA A 250 13.51 18.26 -5.61
N THR A 251 14.19 17.29 -4.97
CA THR A 251 13.54 16.18 -4.27
C THR A 251 12.66 16.67 -3.13
N ILE A 252 13.18 17.58 -2.28
CA ILE A 252 12.42 18.21 -1.19
C ILE A 252 11.17 18.91 -1.76
N LYS A 253 11.32 19.72 -2.81
CA LYS A 253 10.18 20.38 -3.47
C LYS A 253 9.17 19.35 -3.99
N GLY A 254 9.65 18.28 -4.63
CA GLY A 254 8.83 17.17 -5.11
C GLY A 254 8.02 16.52 -4.00
N MET A 255 8.61 16.31 -2.81
CA MET A 255 7.91 15.75 -1.66
C MET A 255 6.74 16.62 -1.19
N TYR A 256 6.91 17.95 -1.15
CA TYR A 256 5.80 18.86 -0.80
C TYR A 256 4.72 18.88 -1.88
N VAL A 257 5.11 18.96 -3.16
CA VAL A 257 4.17 18.96 -4.27
C VAL A 257 3.36 17.66 -4.26
N ASP A 258 4.02 16.52 -4.11
CA ASP A 258 3.38 15.21 -4.02
C ASP A 258 2.44 15.09 -2.81
N PHE A 259 2.88 15.58 -1.64
CA PHE A 259 2.05 15.58 -0.44
C PHE A 259 0.76 16.38 -0.65
N LEU A 260 0.88 17.59 -1.20
CA LEU A 260 -0.25 18.48 -1.45
C LEU A 260 -1.15 17.93 -2.56
N ALA A 261 -0.57 17.41 -3.64
CA ALA A 261 -1.31 16.78 -4.74
C ALA A 261 -2.12 15.58 -4.22
N PHE A 262 -1.53 14.70 -3.43
CA PHE A 262 -2.24 13.58 -2.83
C PHE A 262 -3.33 14.03 -1.84
N THR A 263 -3.05 15.06 -1.03
CA THR A 263 -4.02 15.59 -0.05
C THR A 263 -5.24 16.21 -0.72
N ILE A 264 -5.04 16.98 -1.79
CA ILE A 264 -6.09 17.82 -2.42
C ILE A 264 -6.75 17.09 -3.59
N HIS A 265 -5.98 16.40 -4.43
CA HIS A 265 -6.43 15.80 -5.68
C HIS A 265 -6.36 14.27 -5.68
N GLY A 266 -5.88 13.64 -4.61
CA GLY A 266 -5.75 12.18 -4.56
C GLY A 266 -7.08 11.43 -4.59
N ASN A 267 -8.19 12.08 -4.20
CA ASN A 267 -9.52 11.46 -4.08
C ASN A 267 -9.54 10.16 -3.25
N VAL A 268 -8.61 10.02 -2.28
CA VAL A 268 -8.54 8.85 -1.40
C VAL A 268 -9.01 9.16 0.01
N LEU A 269 -8.42 10.16 0.68
CA LEU A 269 -8.87 10.57 2.01
C LEU A 269 -10.30 11.11 1.97
N VAL A 270 -10.58 11.85 0.90
CA VAL A 270 -11.88 12.48 0.62
C VAL A 270 -12.23 12.12 -0.81
N ASN A 271 -13.18 11.22 -0.99
CA ASN A 271 -13.66 10.80 -2.30
C ASN A 271 -15.12 11.24 -2.55
N ASN A 272 -15.83 11.65 -1.49
CA ASN A 272 -17.18 12.17 -1.55
C ASN A 272 -17.48 13.12 -0.39
N ILE A 273 -18.72 13.60 -0.32
CA ILE A 273 -19.16 14.57 0.68
C ILE A 273 -19.15 14.01 2.11
N PHE A 274 -19.37 12.71 2.30
CA PHE A 274 -19.39 12.07 3.62
C PHE A 274 -17.97 11.97 4.18
N SER A 275 -17.01 11.48 3.39
CA SER A 275 -15.59 11.48 3.81
C SER A 275 -15.04 12.89 4.00
N LEU A 276 -15.48 13.87 3.19
CA LEU A 276 -15.11 15.28 3.39
C LEU A 276 -15.59 15.80 4.74
N VAL A 277 -16.90 15.68 5.03
CA VAL A 277 -17.49 16.17 6.27
C VAL A 277 -16.89 15.46 7.48
N ALA A 278 -16.68 14.14 7.41
CA ALA A 278 -16.07 13.38 8.48
C ALA A 278 -14.61 13.83 8.74
N CYS A 279 -13.80 14.04 7.69
CA CYS A 279 -12.45 14.58 7.84
C CYS A 279 -12.46 15.98 8.46
N ILE A 280 -13.37 16.86 8.04
CA ILE A 280 -13.52 18.20 8.61
C ILE A 280 -13.88 18.12 10.10
N ILE A 281 -14.81 17.25 10.48
CA ILE A 281 -15.21 17.05 11.89
C ILE A 281 -14.02 16.56 12.72
N LEU A 282 -13.24 15.58 12.23
CA LEU A 282 -12.05 15.10 12.93
C LEU A 282 -10.99 16.20 13.11
N VAL A 283 -10.67 16.92 12.03
CA VAL A 283 -9.69 18.02 12.08
C VAL A 283 -10.16 19.12 13.02
N ALA A 284 -11.42 19.55 12.92
CA ALA A 284 -11.99 20.56 13.80
C ALA A 284 -11.98 20.12 15.28
N THR A 285 -12.32 18.85 15.55
CA THR A 285 -12.26 18.28 16.90
C THR A 285 -10.85 18.32 17.47
N VAL A 286 -9.85 17.87 16.71
CA VAL A 286 -8.45 17.88 17.15
C VAL A 286 -7.93 19.30 17.35
N VAL A 287 -8.20 20.22 16.42
CA VAL A 287 -7.81 21.64 16.53
C VAL A 287 -8.41 22.26 17.79
N PHE A 288 -9.69 22.03 18.05
CA PHE A 288 -10.35 22.50 19.28
C PHE A 288 -9.67 21.94 20.54
N LEU A 289 -9.40 20.63 20.57
CA LEU A 289 -8.74 19.98 21.71
C LEU A 289 -7.31 20.46 21.94
N VAL A 290 -6.56 20.74 20.87
CA VAL A 290 -5.21 21.32 20.95
C VAL A 290 -5.29 22.74 21.52
N ILE A 291 -6.18 23.59 21.02
CA ILE A 291 -6.37 24.96 21.53
C ILE A 291 -6.79 24.94 23.00
N ARG A 292 -7.76 24.09 23.37
CA ARG A 292 -8.23 23.93 24.74
C ARG A 292 -7.10 23.47 25.67
N SER A 293 -6.33 22.47 25.25
CA SER A 293 -5.19 21.95 26.02
C SER A 293 -4.10 22.99 26.16
N MET A 294 -3.82 23.75 25.10
CA MET A 294 -2.87 24.86 25.11
C MET A 294 -3.28 25.92 26.14
N ILE A 295 -4.57 26.28 26.21
CA ILE A 295 -5.08 27.27 27.18
C ILE A 295 -4.98 26.72 28.61
N ARG A 296 -5.54 25.53 28.87
CA ARG A 296 -5.60 24.93 30.23
C ARG A 296 -4.21 24.67 30.81
N ARG A 297 -3.31 24.11 30.01
CA ARG A 297 -1.94 23.78 30.42
C ARG A 297 -0.96 24.94 30.24
N LYS A 298 -1.45 26.12 29.80
CA LYS A 298 -0.66 27.34 29.58
C LYS A 298 0.54 27.14 28.65
N TRP A 299 0.46 26.20 27.69
CA TRP A 299 1.54 25.95 26.71
C TRP A 299 1.86 27.17 25.86
N TRP A 300 0.87 28.04 25.64
CA TRP A 300 1.05 29.32 24.95
C TRP A 300 2.06 30.26 25.62
N LYS A 301 2.38 30.06 26.91
CA LYS A 301 3.42 30.83 27.61
C LYS A 301 4.83 30.37 27.27
N ASN A 302 4.99 29.20 26.66
CA ASN A 302 6.28 28.63 26.31
C ASN A 302 6.52 28.80 24.79
N PRO A 303 7.44 29.68 24.35
CA PRO A 303 7.76 29.87 22.93
C PRO A 303 8.16 28.58 22.22
N ALA A 304 8.78 27.63 22.94
CA ALA A 304 9.20 26.35 22.38
C ALA A 304 8.02 25.52 21.84
N PHE A 305 6.81 25.70 22.40
CA PHE A 305 5.61 25.01 21.91
C PHE A 305 5.29 25.40 20.46
N PHE A 306 5.32 26.70 20.14
CA PHE A 306 5.06 27.19 18.79
C PHE A 306 6.16 26.78 17.81
N VAL A 307 7.42 26.79 18.26
CA VAL A 307 8.54 26.29 17.45
C VAL A 307 8.33 24.82 17.09
N ILE A 308 7.92 23.98 18.04
CA ILE A 308 7.61 22.56 17.78
C ILE A 308 6.46 22.43 16.78
N ILE A 309 5.36 23.18 16.93
CA ILE A 309 4.23 23.13 15.97
C ILE A 309 4.67 23.52 14.56
N VAL A 310 5.43 24.60 14.41
CA VAL A 310 5.92 25.05 13.09
C VAL A 310 6.86 24.00 12.48
N LEU A 311 7.80 23.47 13.26
CA LEU A 311 8.70 22.40 12.80
C LEU A 311 7.94 21.14 12.41
N LEU A 312 6.86 20.79 13.11
CA LEU A 312 5.97 19.69 12.71
C LEU A 312 5.26 19.97 11.40
N GLY A 313 4.66 21.15 11.24
CA GLY A 313 3.97 21.53 10.01
C GLY A 313 4.90 21.46 8.79
N ILE A 314 6.15 21.90 8.95
CA ILE A 314 7.16 21.83 7.90
C ILE A 314 7.62 20.38 7.68
N SER A 315 7.86 19.60 8.74
CA SER A 315 8.41 18.25 8.61
C SER A 315 7.40 17.20 8.15
N ILE A 316 6.10 17.36 8.43
CA ILE A 316 5.08 16.35 8.09
C ILE A 316 5.12 15.94 6.61
N PRO A 317 5.07 16.86 5.62
CA PRO A 317 5.17 16.48 4.21
C PRO A 317 6.45 15.69 3.89
N LEU A 318 7.57 16.06 4.49
CA LEU A 318 8.85 15.39 4.31
C LEU A 318 8.86 13.98 4.91
N LEU A 319 8.32 13.82 6.11
CA LEU A 319 8.32 12.55 6.81
C LEU A 319 7.37 11.54 6.15
N THR A 320 6.24 12.01 5.64
CA THR A 320 5.25 11.19 4.93
C THR A 320 5.74 10.69 3.59
N ASN A 321 6.57 11.50 2.92
CA ASN A 321 7.11 11.21 1.61
C ASN A 321 8.61 10.87 1.64
N VAL A 322 9.15 10.47 2.81
CA VAL A 322 10.59 10.20 3.01
C VAL A 322 11.15 9.17 2.03
N ILE A 323 10.31 8.28 1.49
CA ILE A 323 10.69 7.30 0.47
C ILE A 323 11.21 7.97 -0.81
N LEU A 324 10.69 9.15 -1.17
CA LEU A 324 11.19 9.91 -2.33
C LEU A 324 12.62 10.44 -2.13
N LEU A 325 13.14 10.50 -0.89
CA LEU A 325 14.56 10.77 -0.66
C LEU A 325 15.44 9.56 -0.97
N ILE A 326 14.90 8.35 -0.79
CA ILE A 326 15.60 7.09 -1.07
C ILE A 326 15.53 6.77 -2.57
N SER A 327 14.38 7.04 -3.19
CA SER A 327 14.18 6.90 -4.63
C SER A 327 13.41 8.10 -5.20
N PRO A 328 14.12 9.12 -5.72
CA PRO A 328 13.49 10.34 -6.25
C PRO A 328 12.64 10.14 -7.50
N ASN A 329 12.90 9.09 -8.28
CA ASN A 329 12.20 8.79 -9.54
C ASN A 329 11.07 7.76 -9.35
N LEU A 330 10.73 7.43 -8.10
CA LEU A 330 9.65 6.52 -7.76
C LEU A 330 8.29 7.09 -8.18
N THR A 331 7.48 6.30 -8.88
CA THR A 331 6.05 6.59 -9.01
C THR A 331 5.35 6.13 -7.73
N TYR A 332 4.92 7.09 -6.91
CA TYR A 332 4.44 6.79 -5.57
C TYR A 332 2.95 6.43 -5.57
N HIS A 333 2.65 5.14 -5.74
CA HIS A 333 1.28 4.62 -5.84
C HIS A 333 0.57 4.50 -4.49
N LEU A 334 -0.77 4.40 -4.49
CA LEU A 334 -1.58 4.37 -3.27
C LEU A 334 -1.24 3.22 -2.32
N LEU A 335 -0.99 2.01 -2.82
CA LEU A 335 -0.60 0.88 -1.96
C LEU A 335 0.68 1.18 -1.15
N MET A 336 1.55 2.06 -1.66
CA MET A 336 2.78 2.50 -0.98
C MET A 336 2.52 3.60 0.05
N ARG A 337 1.33 4.22 0.03
CA ARG A 337 0.91 5.37 0.84
C ARG A 337 0.06 4.95 2.04
N TYR A 338 0.23 3.72 2.52
CA TYR A 338 -0.59 3.19 3.60
C TYR A 338 -0.51 4.02 4.90
N GLN A 339 0.60 4.74 5.13
CA GLN A 339 0.79 5.64 6.27
C GLN A 339 -0.25 6.76 6.38
N TRP A 340 -0.99 7.08 5.32
CA TRP A 340 -2.02 8.12 5.39
C TRP A 340 -3.17 7.77 6.33
N VAL A 341 -3.46 6.48 6.54
CA VAL A 341 -4.43 6.03 7.54
C VAL A 341 -4.05 6.47 8.96
N LEU A 342 -2.75 6.64 9.24
CA LEU A 342 -2.28 7.08 10.55
C LEU A 342 -2.81 8.46 10.92
N TYR A 343 -3.00 9.37 9.96
CA TYR A 343 -3.57 10.68 10.32
C TYR A 343 -4.94 10.54 10.93
N LEU A 344 -5.80 9.70 10.34
CA LEU A 344 -7.14 9.43 10.84
C LEU A 344 -7.08 8.73 12.20
N ILE A 345 -6.28 7.67 12.31
CA ILE A 345 -6.11 6.92 13.56
C ILE A 345 -5.58 7.81 14.69
N LEU A 346 -4.54 8.60 14.43
CA LEU A 346 -3.93 9.47 15.43
C LEU A 346 -4.87 10.59 15.86
N MET A 347 -5.69 11.14 14.95
CA MET A 347 -6.73 12.11 15.30
C MET A 347 -7.81 11.50 16.20
N THR A 348 -8.31 10.31 15.87
CA THR A 348 -9.29 9.60 16.69
C THR A 348 -8.72 9.22 18.06
N ALA A 349 -7.50 8.70 18.11
CA ALA A 349 -6.78 8.38 19.35
C ALA A 349 -6.51 9.62 20.22
N PHE A 350 -6.18 10.75 19.57
CA PHE A 350 -5.97 12.02 20.27
C PHE A 350 -7.27 12.56 20.85
N ALA A 351 -8.39 12.44 20.12
CA ALA A 351 -9.70 12.83 20.61
C ALA A 351 -10.06 12.07 21.90
N ASP A 352 -10.01 10.74 21.86
CA ASP A 352 -10.28 9.86 23.02
C ASP A 352 -9.44 10.23 24.25
N ARG A 353 -8.12 10.41 24.06
CA ARG A 353 -7.18 10.76 25.14
C ARG A 353 -7.50 12.09 25.82
N TYR A 354 -7.97 13.09 25.07
CA TYR A 354 -8.16 14.45 25.58
C TYR A 354 -9.62 14.80 25.88
N THR A 355 -10.58 13.88 25.68
CA THR A 355 -11.98 14.01 26.12
C THR A 355 -12.31 13.21 27.38
N ALA A 356 -11.32 12.63 28.06
CA ALA A 356 -11.54 11.76 29.22
C ALA A 356 -12.03 12.46 30.51
N GLU A 357 -12.27 13.78 30.51
CA GLU A 357 -12.76 14.53 31.68
C GLU A 357 -14.30 14.50 31.84
N GLU A 358 -15.01 13.80 30.94
CA GLU A 358 -16.46 13.52 31.00
C GLU A 358 -17.38 14.76 31.14
N SER A 359 -16.92 15.95 30.74
CA SER A 359 -17.81 17.11 30.63
C SER A 359 -18.82 16.93 29.49
N ARG A 360 -19.95 17.65 29.52
CA ARG A 360 -20.92 17.64 28.40
C ARG A 360 -20.26 17.95 27.05
N THR A 361 -19.30 18.87 27.03
CA THR A 361 -18.53 19.19 25.81
C THR A 361 -17.64 18.03 25.38
N ASP A 362 -17.01 17.33 26.33
CA ASP A 362 -16.16 16.17 26.03
C ASP A 362 -16.96 15.02 25.40
N VAL A 363 -18.14 14.73 25.96
CA VAL A 363 -19.04 13.72 25.41
C VAL A 363 -19.41 14.06 23.97
N VAL A 364 -19.75 15.32 23.68
CA VAL A 364 -20.07 15.76 22.31
C VAL A 364 -18.88 15.59 21.37
N LEU A 365 -17.67 15.97 21.79
CA LEU A 365 -16.46 15.85 20.96
C LEU A 365 -16.07 14.39 20.73
N GLN A 366 -16.23 13.53 21.74
CA GLN A 366 -15.97 12.09 21.62
C GLN A 366 -16.94 11.46 20.63
N TRP A 367 -18.24 11.74 20.73
CA TRP A 367 -19.24 11.29 19.75
C TRP A 367 -18.98 11.86 18.37
N ALA A 368 -18.60 13.13 18.24
CA ALA A 368 -18.29 13.73 16.95
C ALA A 368 -17.10 13.02 16.28
N ALA A 369 -16.01 12.78 17.01
CA ALA A 369 -14.84 12.08 16.49
C ALA A 369 -15.14 10.61 16.15
N LEU A 370 -15.88 9.89 17.03
CA LEU A 370 -16.25 8.50 16.80
C LEU A 370 -17.21 8.36 15.62
N CYS A 371 -18.26 9.17 15.53
CA CYS A 371 -19.19 9.15 14.41
C CYS A 371 -18.48 9.48 13.09
N ALA A 372 -17.61 10.48 13.08
CA ALA A 372 -16.82 10.81 11.89
C ALA A 372 -15.93 9.64 11.47
N ALA A 373 -15.23 9.00 12.40
CA ALA A 373 -14.39 7.86 12.09
C ALA A 373 -15.20 6.63 11.65
N VAL A 374 -16.38 6.36 12.23
CA VAL A 374 -17.29 5.30 11.76
C VAL A 374 -17.78 5.57 10.34
N VAL A 375 -18.14 6.82 10.02
CA VAL A 375 -18.50 7.22 8.65
C VAL A 375 -17.36 6.94 7.70
N LEU A 376 -16.11 7.27 8.05
CA LEU A 376 -14.94 6.97 7.22
C LEU A 376 -14.73 5.45 7.03
N VAL A 377 -14.89 4.65 8.08
CA VAL A 377 -14.77 3.18 7.97
C VAL A 377 -15.79 2.63 6.96
N PHE A 378 -17.04 3.07 7.07
CA PHE A 378 -18.11 2.65 6.17
C PHE A 378 -17.88 3.15 4.74
N ASP A 379 -17.50 4.41 4.59
CA ASP A 379 -17.25 5.06 3.30
C ASP A 379 -16.11 4.40 2.52
N TYR A 380 -14.98 4.15 3.21
CA TYR A 380 -13.86 3.46 2.59
C TYR A 380 -14.19 1.99 2.31
N GLY A 381 -14.94 1.30 3.18
CA GLY A 381 -15.43 -0.04 2.89
C GLY A 381 -16.29 -0.12 1.63
N ILE A 382 -17.14 0.88 1.38
CA ILE A 382 -17.88 1.01 0.11
C ILE A 382 -16.93 1.24 -1.06
N SER A 383 -15.97 2.14 -0.89
CA SER A 383 -15.01 2.50 -1.94
C SER A 383 -14.16 1.30 -2.38
N ASP A 384 -13.71 0.51 -1.42
CA ASP A 384 -13.00 -0.75 -1.62
C ASP A 384 -13.84 -1.73 -2.43
N ASN A 385 -15.12 -1.89 -2.07
CA ASN A 385 -16.04 -2.79 -2.76
C ASN A 385 -16.43 -2.30 -4.17
N ILE A 386 -16.48 -0.99 -4.40
CA ILE A 386 -16.56 -0.42 -5.76
C ILE A 386 -15.32 -0.84 -6.56
N GLY A 387 -14.14 -0.74 -5.97
CA GLY A 387 -12.88 -1.19 -6.57
C GLY A 387 -12.88 -2.69 -6.90
N TYR A 388 -13.28 -3.56 -5.98
CA TYR A 388 -13.38 -5.00 -6.24
C TYR A 388 -14.40 -5.33 -7.32
N SER A 389 -15.55 -4.66 -7.29
CA SER A 389 -16.58 -4.83 -8.30
C SER A 389 -16.13 -4.35 -9.69
N ASN A 390 -15.25 -3.34 -9.77
CA ASN A 390 -14.63 -2.95 -11.03
C ASN A 390 -13.60 -3.99 -11.48
N LEU A 391 -12.74 -4.47 -10.58
CA LEU A 391 -11.73 -5.49 -10.88
C LEU A 391 -12.35 -6.76 -11.48
N GLU A 392 -13.50 -7.22 -10.95
CA GLU A 392 -14.24 -8.35 -11.50
C GLU A 392 -14.76 -8.09 -12.92
N LYS A 393 -15.43 -6.94 -13.15
CA LYS A 393 -15.90 -6.58 -14.50
C LYS A 393 -14.75 -6.42 -15.48
N LYS A 394 -13.62 -5.88 -15.02
CA LYS A 394 -12.39 -5.70 -15.79
C LYS A 394 -11.84 -7.06 -16.24
N TYR A 395 -11.86 -8.05 -15.35
CA TYR A 395 -11.52 -9.43 -15.68
C TYR A 395 -12.49 -10.02 -16.70
N GLU A 396 -13.80 -9.91 -16.51
CA GLU A 396 -14.81 -10.43 -17.45
C GLU A 396 -14.68 -9.81 -18.85
N LYS A 397 -14.48 -8.48 -18.93
CA LYS A 397 -14.23 -7.75 -20.17
C LYS A 397 -12.96 -8.26 -20.85
N THR A 398 -11.87 -8.40 -20.09
CA THR A 398 -10.59 -8.91 -20.59
C THR A 398 -10.72 -10.35 -21.10
N TYR A 399 -11.43 -11.20 -20.37
CA TYR A 399 -11.69 -12.59 -20.74
C TYR A 399 -12.47 -12.66 -22.06
N ALA A 400 -13.59 -11.94 -22.17
CA ALA A 400 -14.39 -11.91 -23.38
C ALA A 400 -13.61 -11.35 -24.59
N TYR A 401 -12.79 -10.33 -24.37
CA TYR A 401 -11.91 -9.77 -25.39
C TYR A 401 -10.86 -10.79 -25.86
N CYS A 402 -10.13 -11.41 -24.93
CA CYS A 402 -9.06 -12.36 -25.24
C CYS A 402 -9.58 -13.63 -25.91
N VAL A 403 -10.78 -14.12 -25.55
CA VAL A 403 -11.41 -15.26 -26.25
C VAL A 403 -11.65 -14.95 -27.72
N ARG A 404 -12.20 -13.77 -28.04
CA ARG A 404 -12.45 -13.36 -29.42
C ARG A 404 -11.15 -13.12 -30.19
N LEU A 405 -10.12 -12.59 -29.52
CA LEU A 405 -8.82 -12.35 -30.13
C LEU A 405 -8.08 -13.65 -30.42
N LEU A 406 -8.07 -14.60 -29.46
CA LEU A 406 -7.47 -15.91 -29.63
C LEU A 406 -8.13 -16.69 -30.78
N ASP A 407 -9.47 -16.68 -30.83
CA ASP A 407 -10.21 -17.28 -31.94
C ASP A 407 -9.83 -16.67 -33.29
N ARG A 408 -9.68 -15.34 -33.36
CA ARG A 408 -9.21 -14.65 -34.58
C ARG A 408 -7.78 -15.05 -34.96
N ILE A 409 -6.88 -15.15 -33.99
CA ILE A 409 -5.50 -15.58 -34.20
C ILE A 409 -5.47 -16.98 -34.82
N GLU A 410 -6.20 -17.93 -34.24
CA GLU A 410 -6.22 -19.33 -34.69
C GLU A 410 -6.86 -19.51 -36.08
N GLN A 411 -7.82 -18.66 -36.43
CA GLN A 411 -8.46 -18.65 -37.75
C GLN A 411 -7.66 -17.88 -38.82
N THR A 412 -6.57 -17.21 -38.46
CA THR A 412 -5.80 -16.40 -39.42
C THR A 412 -5.15 -17.31 -40.48
N PRO A 413 -5.37 -17.06 -41.79
CA PRO A 413 -4.74 -17.86 -42.84
C PRO A 413 -3.22 -17.90 -42.71
N GLY A 414 -2.65 -19.11 -42.69
CA GLY A 414 -1.21 -19.33 -42.48
C GLY A 414 -0.80 -19.50 -41.01
N TYR A 415 -1.72 -19.37 -40.05
CA TYR A 415 -1.45 -19.69 -38.65
C TYR A 415 -1.08 -21.16 -38.47
N TYR A 416 -0.10 -21.40 -37.59
CA TYR A 416 0.21 -22.72 -37.05
C TYR A 416 0.68 -22.56 -35.60
N GLN A 417 0.49 -23.59 -34.78
CA GLN A 417 0.89 -23.57 -33.38
C GLN A 417 2.39 -23.29 -33.23
N GLY A 418 2.73 -22.24 -32.48
CA GLY A 418 4.12 -21.81 -32.24
C GLY A 418 4.69 -20.81 -33.24
N ILE A 419 3.90 -20.37 -34.24
CA ILE A 419 4.28 -19.23 -35.10
C ILE A 419 4.65 -18.01 -34.23
N PRO A 420 5.74 -17.28 -34.52
CA PRO A 420 6.05 -16.05 -33.82
C PRO A 420 4.94 -15.01 -34.00
N ILE A 421 4.55 -14.34 -32.92
CA ILE A 421 3.45 -13.36 -32.90
C ILE A 421 3.99 -12.00 -32.48
N ALA A 422 3.79 -10.99 -33.33
CA ALA A 422 3.99 -9.59 -32.98
C ALA A 422 2.65 -8.98 -32.56
N LEU A 423 2.53 -8.58 -31.28
CA LEU A 423 1.35 -7.93 -30.74
C LEU A 423 1.75 -6.66 -29.97
N VAL A 424 1.17 -5.52 -30.36
CA VAL A 424 1.28 -4.27 -29.61
C VAL A 424 0.22 -4.26 -28.52
N GLY A 425 0.63 -4.33 -27.25
CA GLY A 425 -0.24 -4.67 -26.12
C GLY A 425 -1.38 -3.70 -25.77
N VAL A 426 -1.63 -2.64 -26.53
CA VAL A 426 -2.64 -1.63 -26.16
C VAL A 426 -3.97 -1.95 -26.84
N ILE A 427 -5.07 -1.91 -26.09
CA ILE A 427 -6.42 -2.00 -26.65
C ILE A 427 -6.84 -0.60 -27.11
N GLY A 428 -7.27 -0.51 -28.37
CA GLY A 428 -7.76 0.71 -28.98
C GLY A 428 -9.10 1.16 -28.39
N TYR A 429 -9.17 2.44 -28.00
CA TYR A 429 -10.38 3.05 -27.44
C TYR A 429 -11.44 3.38 -28.50
N ASP A 430 -11.09 3.40 -29.79
CA ASP A 430 -12.05 3.69 -30.86
C ASP A 430 -13.02 2.51 -31.02
N GLU A 431 -12.46 1.30 -31.05
CA GLU A 431 -13.23 0.05 -31.14
C GLU A 431 -13.77 -0.40 -29.78
N PHE A 432 -13.07 -0.06 -28.70
CA PHE A 432 -13.44 -0.39 -27.32
C PHE A 432 -13.46 0.88 -26.44
N PRO A 433 -14.50 1.72 -26.57
CA PRO A 433 -14.61 2.94 -25.79
C PRO A 433 -14.66 2.64 -24.29
N THR A 434 -14.16 3.58 -23.48
CA THR A 434 -14.14 3.47 -22.03
C THR A 434 -15.54 3.22 -21.47
N THR A 435 -15.68 2.16 -20.68
CA THR A 435 -16.94 1.80 -20.00
C THR A 435 -16.80 1.75 -18.48
N ASP A 436 -15.61 1.99 -17.94
CA ASP A 436 -15.39 2.16 -16.51
C ASP A 436 -16.08 3.45 -16.01
N ILE A 437 -17.08 3.27 -15.15
CA ILE A 437 -17.84 4.36 -14.51
C ILE A 437 -17.36 4.63 -13.08
N THR A 438 -16.39 3.86 -12.58
CA THR A 438 -15.92 3.88 -11.20
C THR A 438 -14.75 4.83 -10.97
N GLY A 439 -14.14 5.37 -12.02
CA GLY A 439 -12.91 6.17 -11.95
C GLY A 439 -12.92 7.30 -10.91
N LYS A 440 -14.08 7.97 -10.71
CA LYS A 440 -14.25 8.98 -9.66
C LYS A 440 -13.85 8.51 -8.26
N VAL A 441 -13.95 7.21 -7.99
CA VAL A 441 -13.57 6.55 -6.73
C VAL A 441 -12.24 5.79 -6.90
N THR A 442 -12.05 5.10 -8.03
CA THR A 442 -10.97 4.10 -8.19
C THR A 442 -9.72 4.62 -8.88
N ASP A 443 -9.70 5.81 -9.49
CA ASP A 443 -8.57 6.33 -10.27
C ASP A 443 -7.25 6.35 -9.48
N GLY A 444 -7.32 6.69 -8.18
CA GLY A 444 -6.17 6.67 -7.27
C GLY A 444 -5.80 5.26 -6.75
N MET A 445 -6.68 4.28 -6.92
CA MET A 445 -6.55 2.92 -6.41
C MET A 445 -5.91 2.01 -7.46
N ILE A 446 -4.58 2.06 -7.54
CA ILE A 446 -3.81 1.24 -8.49
C ILE A 446 -4.23 -0.24 -8.44
N GLY A 447 -4.30 -0.86 -9.63
CA GLY A 447 -4.73 -2.24 -9.81
C GLY A 447 -6.24 -2.38 -10.00
N LEU A 448 -7.05 -1.46 -9.45
CA LEU A 448 -8.51 -1.56 -9.41
C LEU A 448 -9.24 -0.71 -10.46
N SER A 449 -8.61 0.35 -11.01
CA SER A 449 -9.19 1.21 -12.05
C SER A 449 -9.00 0.68 -13.48
N GLY A 450 -9.82 1.21 -14.40
CA GLY A 450 -9.73 0.97 -15.84
C GLY A 450 -10.58 -0.20 -16.33
N ASP A 451 -10.64 -0.36 -17.65
CA ASP A 451 -11.51 -1.32 -18.33
C ASP A 451 -10.91 -2.71 -18.56
N TYR A 452 -9.58 -2.81 -18.68
CA TYR A 452 -8.89 -4.05 -19.06
C TYR A 452 -7.65 -4.33 -18.22
N LEU A 453 -7.38 -5.61 -17.95
CA LEU A 453 -6.21 -6.06 -17.18
C LEU A 453 -4.91 -6.06 -17.99
N ILE A 454 -5.02 -6.01 -19.32
CA ILE A 454 -3.90 -6.18 -20.25
C ILE A 454 -3.56 -4.85 -20.92
N TYR A 455 -2.27 -4.53 -21.00
CA TYR A 455 -1.78 -3.34 -21.68
C TYR A 455 -0.38 -3.52 -22.31
N LYS A 456 0.22 -4.71 -22.19
CA LYS A 456 1.49 -5.13 -22.79
C LYS A 456 1.37 -6.54 -23.37
N GLY A 457 2.16 -6.89 -24.39
CA GLY A 457 2.16 -8.25 -24.98
C GLY A 457 2.37 -9.37 -23.95
N ALA A 458 3.21 -9.15 -22.94
CA ALA A 458 3.40 -10.09 -21.84
C ALA A 458 2.11 -10.37 -21.04
N ASP A 459 1.24 -9.37 -20.87
CA ASP A 459 -0.03 -9.53 -20.18
C ASP A 459 -0.97 -10.43 -20.99
N TYR A 460 -0.99 -10.28 -22.32
CA TYR A 460 -1.77 -11.13 -23.23
C TYR A 460 -1.28 -12.57 -23.17
N GLN A 461 0.04 -12.77 -23.27
CA GLN A 461 0.65 -14.08 -23.19
C GLN A 461 0.30 -14.77 -21.87
N ALA A 462 0.47 -14.06 -20.75
CA ALA A 462 0.14 -14.58 -19.43
C ALA A 462 -1.36 -14.89 -19.30
N PHE A 463 -2.24 -14.00 -19.79
CA PHE A 463 -3.68 -14.22 -19.75
C PHE A 463 -4.08 -15.46 -20.56
N MET A 464 -3.63 -15.56 -21.81
CA MET A 464 -3.97 -16.68 -22.70
C MET A 464 -3.45 -18.00 -22.16
N GLN A 465 -2.24 -18.02 -21.60
CA GLN A 465 -1.64 -19.22 -21.03
C GLN A 465 -2.36 -19.68 -19.76
N ASN A 466 -2.56 -18.76 -18.81
CA ASN A 466 -3.01 -19.10 -17.47
C ASN A 466 -4.53 -19.21 -17.34
N TYR A 467 -5.30 -18.48 -18.17
CA TYR A 467 -6.76 -18.40 -18.06
C TYR A 467 -7.50 -19.03 -19.23
N LEU A 468 -6.90 -19.04 -20.44
CA LEU A 468 -7.53 -19.62 -21.64
C LEU A 468 -6.93 -20.98 -22.04
N GLY A 469 -5.83 -21.40 -21.43
CA GLY A 469 -5.17 -22.68 -21.73
C GLY A 469 -4.44 -22.70 -23.09
N ALA A 470 -4.12 -21.54 -23.66
CA ALA A 470 -3.44 -21.40 -24.94
C ALA A 470 -2.00 -20.89 -24.76
N THR A 471 -1.03 -21.61 -25.31
CA THR A 471 0.38 -21.19 -25.30
C THR A 471 0.74 -20.62 -26.66
N LEU A 472 1.07 -19.33 -26.71
CA LEU A 472 1.46 -18.64 -27.93
C LEU A 472 2.91 -18.14 -27.83
N ASN A 473 3.55 -17.96 -28.99
CA ASN A 473 4.95 -17.52 -29.10
C ASN A 473 5.01 -16.01 -29.39
N PHE A 474 4.83 -15.18 -28.35
CA PHE A 474 4.93 -13.72 -28.48
C PHE A 474 6.39 -13.29 -28.62
N LEU A 475 6.65 -12.38 -29.56
CA LEU A 475 7.95 -11.77 -29.77
C LEU A 475 8.28 -10.76 -28.65
N ASP A 476 9.57 -10.53 -28.45
CA ASP A 476 10.05 -9.56 -27.46
C ASP A 476 9.69 -8.11 -27.87
N PRO A 477 9.61 -7.18 -26.90
CA PRO A 477 9.21 -5.80 -27.17
C PRO A 477 10.07 -5.06 -28.19
N ASP A 478 11.38 -5.36 -28.28
CA ASP A 478 12.28 -4.66 -29.19
C ASP A 478 11.98 -5.08 -30.64
N THR A 479 11.83 -6.39 -30.89
CA THR A 479 11.41 -6.92 -32.20
C THR A 479 10.02 -6.43 -32.60
N VAL A 480 9.07 -6.38 -31.66
CA VAL A 480 7.74 -5.80 -31.93
C VAL A 480 7.83 -4.33 -32.30
N GLY A 481 8.75 -3.57 -31.68
CA GLY A 481 9.01 -2.16 -32.00
C GLY A 481 9.52 -1.94 -33.42
N GLU A 482 10.34 -2.86 -33.95
CA GLU A 482 10.78 -2.79 -35.36
C GLU A 482 9.61 -3.03 -36.33
N ILE A 483 8.77 -4.03 -36.04
CA ILE A 483 7.58 -4.36 -36.85
C ILE A 483 6.56 -3.23 -36.82
N TYR A 484 6.36 -2.60 -35.66
CA TYR A 484 5.45 -1.48 -35.47
C TYR A 484 5.70 -0.32 -36.45
N MET A 485 6.95 -0.11 -36.83
CA MET A 485 7.37 0.96 -37.76
C MET A 485 7.21 0.58 -39.24
N THR A 486 6.78 -0.64 -39.56
CA THR A 486 6.60 -1.08 -40.94
C THR A 486 5.28 -0.58 -41.52
N GLN A 487 5.29 -0.17 -42.79
CA GLN A 487 4.08 0.25 -43.48
C GLN A 487 3.02 -0.87 -43.49
N GLU A 488 3.46 -2.11 -43.61
CA GLU A 488 2.57 -3.27 -43.61
C GLU A 488 1.80 -3.43 -42.31
N TYR A 489 2.40 -3.16 -41.15
CA TYR A 489 1.71 -3.15 -39.86
C TYR A 489 0.81 -1.91 -39.70
N ILE A 490 1.31 -0.74 -40.12
CA ILE A 490 0.56 0.52 -40.03
C ILE A 490 -0.76 0.44 -40.82
N ASP A 491 -0.74 -0.20 -41.99
CA ASP A 491 -1.90 -0.35 -42.88
C ASP A 491 -2.93 -1.39 -42.40
N MET A 492 -2.62 -2.19 -41.37
CA MET A 492 -3.57 -3.15 -40.81
C MET A 492 -4.73 -2.44 -40.08
N ASP A 493 -5.89 -3.09 -40.07
CA ASP A 493 -7.02 -2.66 -39.25
C ASP A 493 -6.75 -2.94 -37.75
N THR A 494 -7.37 -2.18 -36.86
CA THR A 494 -7.40 -2.50 -35.42
C THR A 494 -8.43 -3.59 -35.15
N PHE A 495 -8.11 -4.57 -34.31
CA PHE A 495 -9.09 -5.57 -33.87
C PHE A 495 -10.32 -4.86 -33.28
N PRO A 496 -11.56 -5.21 -33.69
CA PRO A 496 -11.99 -6.44 -34.37
C PRO A 496 -12.03 -6.40 -35.91
N GLY A 497 -11.43 -5.38 -36.52
CA GLY A 497 -11.37 -5.17 -37.97
C GLY A 497 -10.91 -6.41 -38.75
N PRO A 498 -11.32 -6.55 -40.02
CA PRO A 498 -11.12 -7.77 -40.79
C PRO A 498 -9.64 -8.11 -40.99
N ASN A 499 -8.77 -7.12 -41.23
CA ASN A 499 -7.33 -7.31 -41.44
C ASN A 499 -6.49 -7.06 -40.18
N ALA A 500 -7.08 -7.22 -38.99
CA ALA A 500 -6.37 -7.01 -37.72
C ALA A 500 -5.35 -8.10 -37.37
N THR A 501 -5.39 -9.23 -38.07
CA THR A 501 -4.40 -10.30 -37.97
C THR A 501 -3.93 -10.71 -39.35
N LYS A 502 -2.61 -10.85 -39.53
CA LYS A 502 -2.02 -11.21 -40.83
C LYS A 502 -0.68 -11.91 -40.66
N VAL A 503 -0.45 -12.99 -41.41
CA VAL A 503 0.87 -13.61 -41.48
C VAL A 503 1.71 -12.91 -42.54
N VAL A 504 2.87 -12.42 -42.13
CA VAL A 504 3.85 -11.68 -42.95
C VAL A 504 5.22 -12.28 -42.67
N ASP A 505 5.91 -12.75 -43.72
CA ASP A 505 7.25 -13.35 -43.61
C ASP A 505 7.42 -14.40 -42.51
N GLY A 506 6.36 -15.18 -42.25
CA GLY A 506 6.33 -16.23 -41.24
C GLY A 506 6.09 -15.75 -39.79
N ILE A 507 5.77 -14.47 -39.60
CA ILE A 507 5.37 -13.87 -38.32
C ILE A 507 3.88 -13.50 -38.41
N LEU A 508 3.11 -13.81 -37.37
CA LEU A 508 1.74 -13.34 -37.24
C LEU A 508 1.72 -11.94 -36.62
N TYR A 509 1.29 -10.95 -37.38
CA TYR A 509 1.03 -9.61 -36.86
C TYR A 509 -0.39 -9.57 -36.28
N VAL A 510 -0.52 -8.96 -35.11
CA VAL A 510 -1.80 -8.76 -34.41
C VAL A 510 -1.87 -7.31 -33.95
N LYS A 511 -2.85 -6.57 -34.48
CA LYS A 511 -3.05 -5.16 -34.19
C LYS A 511 -4.27 -4.94 -33.30
N THR A 512 -4.07 -4.34 -32.14
CA THR A 512 -5.13 -4.15 -31.12
C THR A 512 -5.33 -2.69 -30.72
N GLU A 513 -4.34 -1.85 -30.98
CA GLU A 513 -4.32 -0.40 -30.73
C GLU A 513 -5.01 0.37 -31.86
N ASN A 514 -5.47 1.60 -31.59
CA ASN A 514 -6.23 2.43 -32.54
C ASN A 514 -5.57 2.58 -33.93
N CYS A 515 -6.41 2.63 -34.98
CA CYS A 515 -5.98 2.90 -36.34
C CYS A 515 -5.55 4.35 -36.50
N GLY A 516 -4.23 4.59 -36.49
CA GLY A 516 -3.62 5.83 -36.94
C GLY A 516 -3.64 6.97 -35.92
N ARG A 517 -2.45 7.30 -35.40
CA ARG A 517 -1.80 8.62 -35.55
C ARG A 517 -0.50 8.68 -34.76
N ASP A 518 0.46 9.36 -35.37
CA ASP A 518 1.62 10.08 -34.84
C ASP A 518 1.72 10.24 -33.30
#